data_AF-A0A0F2L4B8-F1
#
_entry.id   AF-A0A0F2L4B8-F1
#
_cell.length_a   1.000
_cell.length_b   1.000
_cell.length_c   1.000
_cell.angle_alpha   90.00
_cell.angle_beta   90.00
_cell.angle_gamma   90.00
#
_symmetry.space_group_name_H-M   'P 1'
#
loop_
_entity.id
_entity.type
_entity.pdbx_description
1 polymer ?
#
loop_
_entity_poly.entity_id
_entity_poly.type
_entity_poly.pdbx_seq_one_letter_code
_entity_poly.pdbx_strand_id
1 'polypeptide(L)'
;NKIILPVDVVQADEKIVESVKAQSNLDIGPSTIELFSKHLAVADVAIMTGPMGLVEDERFSRGTREVMKSMVDNAEFTVIGGGHTIMSARRFGLISKIGHISTGGRAFIQFLADPYLPGIRALELSKAKFWV
;
A
#
# COMPACT_ATOMS: atom_id res chain seq x y z
N ASN A 1 -12.08 -11.89 8.32
CA ASN A 1 -11.18 -10.79 7.93
C ASN A 1 -10.53 -10.19 9.18
N LYS A 2 -9.21 -10.06 9.18
CA LYS A 2 -8.46 -9.43 10.29
C LYS A 2 -8.11 -8.01 9.85
N ILE A 3 -8.57 -7.01 10.58
CA ILE A 3 -8.21 -5.60 10.38
C ILE A 3 -7.23 -5.23 11.48
N ILE A 4 -6.05 -4.76 11.11
CA ILE A 4 -4.99 -4.41 12.04
C ILE A 4 -4.83 -2.90 12.01
N LEU A 5 -5.02 -2.27 13.16
CA LEU A 5 -4.93 -0.82 13.30
C LEU A 5 -3.54 -0.44 13.82
N PRO A 6 -3.07 0.78 13.52
CA PRO A 6 -1.92 1.35 14.20
C PRO A 6 -2.09 1.34 15.72
N VAL A 7 -0.99 1.03 16.42
CA VAL A 7 -0.91 1.04 17.88
C VAL A 7 -0.21 2.30 18.40
N ASP A 8 0.65 2.89 17.56
CA ASP A 8 1.34 4.16 17.80
C ASP A 8 1.43 4.99 16.51
N VAL A 9 1.48 6.31 16.66
CA VAL A 9 1.56 7.27 15.56
C VAL A 9 2.54 8.39 15.88
N VAL A 10 3.05 9.01 14.83
CA VAL A 10 3.88 10.22 14.88
C VAL A 10 2.98 11.44 14.71
N GLN A 11 3.02 12.32 15.70
CA GLN A 11 2.26 13.57 15.70
C GLN A 11 2.99 14.70 14.94
N ALA A 12 2.31 15.82 14.74
CA ALA A 12 2.87 17.00 14.10
C ALA A 12 4.10 17.61 14.83
N ASP A 13 4.20 17.41 16.15
CA ASP A 13 5.36 17.80 16.96
C ASP A 13 6.42 16.69 17.07
N GLU A 14 6.34 15.68 16.19
CA GLU A 14 7.25 14.54 16.07
C GLU A 14 7.24 13.58 17.28
N LYS A 15 6.37 13.80 18.26
CA LYS A 15 6.18 12.85 19.36
C LYS A 15 5.49 11.59 18.87
N ILE A 16 5.96 10.46 19.40
CA ILE A 16 5.33 9.16 19.21
C ILE A 16 4.38 8.94 20.40
N VAL A 17 3.11 8.71 20.10
CA VAL A 17 2.08 8.46 21.10
C VAL A 17 1.24 7.25 20.71
N GLU A 18 0.59 6.63 21.70
CA GLU A 18 -0.43 5.62 21.44
C GLU A 18 -1.52 6.20 20.54
N SER A 19 -1.95 5.44 19.53
CA SER A 19 -2.89 5.92 18.51
C SER A 19 -4.20 6.44 19.12
N VAL A 20 -4.65 5.87 20.23
CA VAL A 20 -5.88 6.27 20.92
C VAL A 20 -5.77 7.61 21.68
N LYS A 21 -4.55 8.07 21.95
CA LYS A 21 -4.27 9.35 22.64
C LYS A 21 -3.82 10.45 21.66
N ALA A 22 -3.71 10.13 20.37
CA ALA A 22 -3.15 11.03 19.38
C ALA A 22 -4.08 12.21 19.09
N GLN A 23 -3.51 13.41 19.06
CA GLN A 23 -4.20 14.65 18.65
C GLN A 23 -3.99 14.95 17.16
N SER A 24 -3.01 14.29 16.54
CA SER A 24 -2.70 14.34 15.10
C SER A 24 -2.00 13.04 14.72
N ASN A 25 -2.13 12.63 13.47
CA ASN A 25 -1.47 11.45 12.91
C ASN A 25 -0.91 11.82 11.55
N LEU A 26 0.40 12.06 11.50
CA LEU A 26 1.10 12.38 10.26
C LEU A 26 1.91 11.20 9.72
N ASP A 27 2.24 10.21 10.55
CA ASP A 27 2.84 8.94 10.13
C ASP A 27 2.57 7.85 11.19
N ILE A 28 2.81 6.59 10.83
CA ILE A 28 2.76 5.49 11.80
C ILE A 28 4.03 5.44 12.65
N GLY A 29 3.88 5.01 13.91
CA GLY A 29 5.00 4.87 14.84
C GLY A 29 5.81 3.58 14.66
N PRO A 30 6.96 3.46 15.34
CA PRO A 30 7.85 2.31 15.23
C PRO A 30 7.19 0.98 15.63
N SER A 31 6.30 0.98 16.61
CA SER A 31 5.62 -0.25 17.08
C SER A 31 4.65 -0.76 16.03
N THR A 32 3.96 0.15 15.34
CA THR A 32 3.06 -0.14 14.21
C THR A 32 3.85 -0.65 13.01
N ILE A 33 4.99 -0.05 12.69
CA ILE A 33 5.89 -0.51 11.62
C ILE A 33 6.32 -1.96 11.87
N GLU A 34 6.74 -2.27 13.10
CA GLU A 34 7.13 -3.63 13.49
C GLU A 34 5.95 -4.61 13.38
N LEU A 35 4.78 -4.22 13.87
CA LEU A 35 3.56 -5.02 13.80
C LEU A 35 3.19 -5.34 12.34
N PHE A 36 3.17 -4.34 11.46
CA PHE A 36 2.84 -4.53 10.04
C PHE A 36 3.89 -5.38 9.35
N SER A 37 5.17 -5.18 9.66
CA SER A 37 6.26 -5.97 9.11
C SER A 37 6.16 -7.45 9.46
N LYS A 38 5.75 -7.78 10.69
CA LYS A 38 5.49 -9.18 11.10
C LYS A 38 4.40 -9.85 10.26
N HIS A 39 3.38 -9.09 9.85
CA HIS A 39 2.32 -9.60 8.99
C HIS A 39 2.75 -9.72 7.53
N LEU A 40 3.55 -8.78 7.02
CA LEU A 40 4.13 -8.87 5.68
C LEU A 40 5.13 -10.02 5.56
N ALA A 41 5.81 -10.39 6.64
CA ALA A 41 6.79 -11.47 6.67
C ALA A 41 6.23 -12.87 6.36
N VAL A 42 4.92 -13.05 6.44
CA VAL A 42 4.23 -14.32 6.20
C VAL A 42 3.22 -14.22 5.05
N ALA A 43 3.30 -13.16 4.24
CA ALA A 43 2.35 -12.91 3.16
C ALA A 43 2.92 -13.40 1.82
N ASP A 44 2.17 -14.25 1.11
CA ASP A 44 2.53 -14.65 -0.25
C ASP A 44 2.38 -13.45 -1.21
N VAL A 45 1.29 -12.69 -1.07
CA VAL A 45 1.01 -11.51 -1.89
C VAL A 45 0.76 -10.31 -1.00
N ALA A 46 1.51 -9.23 -1.24
CA ALA A 46 1.32 -7.96 -0.57
C ALA A 46 0.88 -6.88 -1.56
N ILE A 47 -0.22 -6.20 -1.23
CA ILE A 47 -0.83 -5.17 -2.06
C ILE A 47 -0.87 -3.85 -1.29
N MET A 48 -0.35 -2.76 -1.88
CA MET A 48 -0.35 -1.43 -1.27
C MET A 48 -0.97 -0.37 -2.19
N THR A 49 -1.89 0.42 -1.63
CA THR A 49 -2.45 1.62 -2.26
C THR A 49 -2.53 2.75 -1.23
N GLY A 50 -1.75 3.81 -1.46
CA GLY A 50 -1.62 4.95 -0.56
C GLY A 50 -0.44 4.82 0.42
N PRO A 51 0.19 5.94 0.80
CA PRO A 51 1.21 5.98 1.85
C PRO A 51 0.59 5.76 3.24
N MET A 52 1.45 5.50 4.24
CA MET A 52 1.05 5.36 5.64
C MET A 52 0.90 6.70 6.37
N GLY A 53 1.46 7.77 5.81
CA GLY A 53 1.55 9.11 6.39
C GLY A 53 1.72 10.20 5.33
N LEU A 54 2.07 11.41 5.79
CA LEU A 54 2.38 12.59 4.98
C LEU A 54 3.75 12.44 4.31
N VAL A 55 3.82 11.55 3.32
CA VAL A 55 5.07 11.08 2.71
C VAL A 55 5.86 12.16 1.98
N GLU A 56 5.23 13.29 1.66
CA GLU A 56 5.85 14.47 1.07
C GLU A 56 6.89 15.07 2.02
N ASP A 57 6.59 15.09 3.33
CA ASP A 57 7.48 15.58 4.38
C ASP A 57 8.40 14.44 4.86
N GLU A 58 9.72 14.68 4.86
CA GLU A 58 10.69 13.66 5.24
C GLU A 58 10.50 13.17 6.69
N ARG A 59 10.08 14.07 7.60
CA ARG A 59 9.80 13.78 9.01
C ARG A 59 8.69 12.74 9.19
N PHE A 60 7.79 12.63 8.22
CA PHE A 60 6.59 11.79 8.26
C PHE A 60 6.57 10.76 7.12
N SER A 61 7.75 10.43 6.60
CA SER A 61 7.91 9.49 5.47
C SER A 61 8.40 8.10 5.89
N ARG A 62 8.81 7.94 7.15
CA ARG A 62 9.50 6.74 7.65
C ARG A 62 8.58 5.52 7.65
N GLY A 63 7.36 5.65 8.16
CA GLY A 63 6.40 4.56 8.21
C GLY A 63 6.09 4.00 6.83
N THR A 64 5.85 4.89 5.87
CA THR A 64 5.65 4.49 4.47
C THR A 64 6.88 3.75 3.90
N ARG A 65 8.09 4.29 4.13
CA ARG A 65 9.34 3.70 3.63
C ARG A 65 9.57 2.30 4.20
N GLU A 66 9.46 2.14 5.51
CA GLU A 66 9.73 0.88 6.19
C GLU A 66 8.68 -0.18 5.84
N VAL A 67 7.41 0.19 5.70
CA VAL A 67 6.37 -0.76 5.26
C VAL A 67 6.60 -1.18 3.81
N MET A 68 6.92 -0.26 2.90
CA MET A 68 7.25 -0.61 1.50
C MET A 68 8.50 -1.49 1.42
N LYS A 69 9.52 -1.20 2.23
CA LYS A 69 10.74 -2.00 2.30
C LYS A 69 10.44 -3.41 2.81
N SER A 70 9.68 -3.52 3.90
CA SER A 70 9.24 -4.79 4.46
C SER A 70 8.42 -5.62 3.47
N MET A 71 7.58 -4.94 2.67
CA MET A 71 6.79 -5.56 1.62
C MET A 71 7.69 -6.20 0.55
N VAL A 72 8.70 -5.50 0.03
CA VAL A 72 9.58 -6.03 -1.02
C VAL A 72 10.63 -7.00 -0.52
N ASP A 73 11.01 -6.92 0.75
CA ASP A 73 12.04 -7.80 1.33
C ASP A 73 11.44 -9.14 1.81
N ASN A 74 10.13 -9.19 2.12
CA ASN A 74 9.54 -10.39 2.72
C ASN A 74 8.38 -11.07 1.97
N ALA A 75 7.60 -10.34 1.14
CA ALA A 75 6.50 -10.97 0.42
C ALA A 75 6.98 -11.64 -0.88
N GLU A 76 6.36 -12.76 -1.27
CA GLU A 76 6.74 -13.47 -2.51
C GLU A 76 6.40 -12.64 -3.76
N PHE A 77 5.24 -11.98 -3.75
CA PHE A 77 4.83 -11.08 -4.83
C PHE A 77 4.25 -9.77 -4.30
N THR A 78 4.63 -8.66 -4.93
CA THR A 78 4.22 -7.32 -4.50
C THR A 78 3.49 -6.57 -5.60
N VAL A 79 2.38 -5.92 -5.21
CA VAL A 79 1.58 -5.09 -6.11
C VAL A 79 1.40 -3.71 -5.49
N ILE A 80 1.71 -2.66 -6.24
CA ILE A 80 1.39 -1.29 -5.83
C ILE A 80 0.48 -0.62 -6.84
N GLY A 81 -0.37 0.28 -6.35
CA GLY A 81 -1.22 1.12 -7.18
C GLY A 81 -1.39 2.52 -6.60
N GLY A 82 -1.75 3.46 -7.47
CA GLY A 82 -1.99 4.86 -7.11
C GLY A 82 -0.75 5.75 -7.22
N GLY A 83 -0.96 7.00 -7.66
CA GLY A 83 0.12 7.94 -7.99
C GLY A 83 1.07 8.20 -6.82
N HIS A 84 0.54 8.50 -5.63
CA HIS A 84 1.34 8.74 -4.44
C HIS A 84 2.19 7.52 -4.07
N THR A 85 1.62 6.31 -4.08
CA THR A 85 2.35 5.05 -3.81
C THR A 85 3.51 4.84 -4.77
N ILE A 86 3.28 5.05 -6.07
CA ILE A 86 4.29 4.89 -7.12
C ILE A 86 5.40 5.94 -6.94
N MET A 87 5.04 7.18 -6.63
CA MET A 87 6.02 8.25 -6.37
C MET A 87 6.85 7.95 -5.12
N SER A 88 6.25 7.47 -4.04
CA SER A 88 6.97 7.05 -2.83
C SER A 88 7.94 5.91 -3.12
N ALA A 89 7.51 4.86 -3.83
CA ALA A 89 8.38 3.75 -4.20
C ALA A 89 9.58 4.19 -5.06
N ARG A 90 9.37 5.16 -5.98
CA ARG A 90 10.46 5.79 -6.74
C ARG A 90 11.39 6.60 -5.84
N ARG A 91 10.84 7.47 -4.98
CA ARG A 91 11.60 8.31 -4.04
C ARG A 91 12.48 7.47 -3.12
N PHE A 92 12.00 6.32 -2.69
CA PHE A 92 12.75 5.41 -1.80
C PHE A 92 13.65 4.42 -2.53
N GLY A 93 13.74 4.48 -3.86
CA GLY A 93 14.59 3.57 -4.65
C GLY A 93 14.10 2.11 -4.64
N LEU A 94 12.83 1.87 -4.33
CA LEU A 94 12.24 0.53 -4.23
C LEU A 94 11.51 0.09 -5.50
N ILE A 95 11.32 0.99 -6.47
CA ILE A 95 10.48 0.76 -7.65
C ILE A 95 10.90 -0.48 -8.46
N SER A 96 12.19 -0.78 -8.55
CA SER A 96 12.73 -1.93 -9.28
C SER A 96 12.52 -3.27 -8.58
N LYS A 97 12.17 -3.26 -7.29
CA LYS A 97 11.88 -4.45 -6.49
C LYS A 97 10.39 -4.81 -6.45
N ILE A 98 9.53 -3.98 -7.05
CA ILE A 98 8.08 -4.20 -7.05
C ILE A 98 7.71 -5.18 -8.15
N GLY A 99 6.91 -6.20 -7.81
CA GLY A 99 6.48 -7.25 -8.76
C GLY A 99 5.52 -6.72 -9.83
N HIS A 100 4.56 -5.89 -9.45
CA HIS A 100 3.64 -5.24 -10.38
C HIS A 100 3.29 -3.81 -9.95
N ILE A 101 3.33 -2.88 -10.93
CA ILE A 101 2.97 -1.49 -10.74
C ILE A 101 1.71 -1.20 -11.56
N SER A 102 0.58 -1.03 -10.88
CA SER A 102 -0.69 -0.71 -11.54
C SER A 102 -0.86 0.79 -11.78
N THR A 103 -1.05 1.16 -13.04
CA THR A 103 -1.40 2.53 -13.46
C THR A 103 -2.91 2.77 -13.55
N GLY A 104 -3.74 1.75 -13.22
CA GLY A 104 -5.19 1.82 -13.36
C GLY A 104 -5.90 2.77 -12.39
N GLY A 105 -5.20 3.28 -11.37
CA GLY A 105 -5.74 4.22 -10.40
C GLY A 105 -7.01 3.67 -9.72
N ARG A 106 -8.17 4.30 -9.98
CA ARG A 106 -9.46 3.84 -9.45
C ARG A 106 -9.90 2.48 -9.99
N ALA A 107 -9.56 2.15 -11.24
CA ALA A 107 -9.89 0.85 -11.82
C ALA A 107 -9.20 -0.30 -11.07
N PHE A 108 -8.00 -0.06 -10.52
CA PHE A 108 -7.29 -1.02 -9.69
C PHE A 108 -8.01 -1.29 -8.37
N ILE A 109 -8.39 -0.23 -7.65
CA ILE A 109 -9.13 -0.36 -6.38
C ILE A 109 -10.51 -1.00 -6.63
N GLN A 110 -11.19 -0.59 -7.70
CA GLN A 110 -12.47 -1.16 -8.07
C GLN A 110 -12.33 -2.66 -8.35
N PHE A 111 -11.33 -3.08 -9.14
CA PHE A 111 -11.09 -4.50 -9.42
C PHE A 111 -10.86 -5.34 -8.16
N LEU A 112 -10.17 -4.79 -7.15
CA LEU A 112 -9.96 -5.47 -5.87
C LEU A 112 -11.24 -5.60 -5.03
N ALA A 113 -12.18 -4.66 -5.18
CA ALA A 113 -13.45 -4.67 -4.46
C ALA A 113 -14.54 -5.47 -5.19
N ASP A 114 -14.60 -5.34 -6.52
CA ASP A 114 -15.52 -6.00 -7.43
C ASP A 114 -14.80 -6.24 -8.77
N PRO A 115 -14.65 -7.51 -9.22
CA PRO A 115 -13.99 -7.82 -10.48
C PRO A 115 -14.77 -7.30 -11.71
N TYR A 116 -15.99 -6.78 -11.55
CA TYR A 116 -16.73 -6.19 -12.64
C TYR A 116 -16.11 -4.85 -13.10
N LEU A 117 -15.40 -4.91 -14.23
CA LEU A 117 -14.96 -3.74 -14.99
C LEU A 117 -15.61 -3.75 -16.39
N PRO A 118 -16.32 -2.68 -16.81
CA PRO A 118 -17.01 -2.63 -18.10
C PRO A 118 -16.10 -2.94 -19.29
N GLY A 119 -14.84 -2.47 -19.25
CA GLY A 119 -13.84 -2.74 -20.28
C GLY A 119 -13.47 -4.23 -20.38
N ILE A 120 -13.25 -4.90 -19.25
CA ILE A 120 -12.98 -6.35 -19.22
C ILE A 120 -14.21 -7.10 -19.72
N ARG A 121 -15.41 -6.71 -19.27
CA ARG A 121 -16.66 -7.35 -19.69
C ARG A 121 -16.89 -7.25 -21.20
N ALA A 122 -16.58 -6.10 -21.81
CA ALA A 122 -16.69 -5.93 -23.26
C ALA A 122 -15.76 -6.90 -24.02
N LEU A 123 -14.55 -7.15 -23.50
CA LEU A 123 -13.61 -8.10 -24.08
C LEU A 123 -14.08 -9.55 -23.94
N GLU A 124 -14.64 -9.93 -22.78
CA GLU A 124 -15.25 -11.26 -22.59
C GLU A 124 -16.40 -11.53 -23.56
N LEU A 125 -17.30 -10.54 -23.74
CA LEU A 125 -18.41 -10.63 -24.68
C LEU A 125 -17.93 -10.72 -26.12
N SER A 126 -16.89 -9.95 -26.48
CA SER A 126 -16.26 -10.02 -27.80
C SER A 126 -15.69 -11.41 -28.06
N LYS A 127 -14.93 -11.98 -27.11
CA LYS A 127 -14.39 -13.33 -27.20
C LYS A 127 -15.51 -14.36 -27.40
N ALA A 128 -16.56 -14.34 -26.58
CA ALA A 128 -17.66 -15.29 -26.69
C ALA A 128 -18.41 -15.22 -28.03
N LYS A 129 -18.41 -14.04 -28.67
CA LYS A 129 -19.11 -13.81 -29.94
C LYS A 129 -18.27 -14.16 -31.18
N PHE A 130 -16.97 -13.89 -31.12
CA PHE A 130 -16.12 -13.90 -32.32
C PHE A 130 -14.94 -14.87 -32.26
N TRP A 131 -14.60 -15.37 -31.07
CA TRP A 131 -13.48 -16.27 -30.87
C TRP A 131 -14.00 -17.71 -30.72
N VAL A 132 -13.82 -18.51 -31.78
CA VAL A 132 -14.07 -19.96 -31.80
C VAL A 132 -12.89 -20.70 -31.18
#